data_AF-A0A8X8LBN1-F1
#
_entry.id   AF-A0A8X8LBN1-F1
#
_cell.length_a   1.000
_cell.length_b   1.000
_cell.length_c   1.000
_cell.angle_alpha   90.00
_cell.angle_beta   90.00
_cell.angle_gamma   90.00
#
_symmetry.space_group_name_H-M   'P 1'
#
loop_
_entity.id
_entity.type
_entity.pdbx_description
1 polymer ?
#
loop_
_entity_poly.entity_id
_entity_poly.type
_entity_poly.pdbx_seq_one_letter_code
_entity_poly.pdbx_strand_id
1 'polypeptide(L)'
;MSDLKDIWSPEGDLDHEALKRYLQGKASEEERYAVEKQMAGSDFVNDAVEGLQQFSSTREVQHLAEQLNRQLRKETSATQLKKRRRRIKDQPWTIIAIIVIVVLCILGFIVIRMMMHTE
;
A
#
# COMPACT_ATOMS: atom_id res chain seq x y z
N MET A 1 4.15 -10.94 15.15
CA MET A 1 3.87 -10.16 13.91
C MET A 1 5.12 -9.40 13.48
N SER A 2 6.25 -10.09 13.36
CA SER A 2 7.54 -9.44 13.02
C SER A 2 8.20 -10.07 11.78
N ASP A 3 7.74 -11.25 11.36
CA ASP A 3 8.38 -12.08 10.33
C ASP A 3 8.19 -11.60 8.88
N LEU A 4 7.36 -10.58 8.63
CA LEU A 4 7.14 -10.06 7.26
C LEU A 4 8.17 -8.99 6.85
N LYS A 5 8.93 -8.43 7.79
CA LYS A 5 9.92 -7.39 7.49
C LYS A 5 11.23 -7.94 6.93
N ASP A 6 11.52 -9.22 7.17
CA ASP A 6 12.77 -9.87 6.77
C ASP A 6 12.71 -10.57 5.40
N ILE A 7 11.56 -10.55 4.71
CA ILE A 7 11.43 -11.11 3.35
C ILE A 7 12.13 -10.23 2.31
N TRP A 8 12.39 -8.96 2.64
CA TRP A 8 13.08 -8.03 1.74
C TRP A 8 14.56 -7.95 2.13
N SER A 9 15.36 -8.91 1.64
CA SER A 9 16.83 -8.84 1.74
C SER A 9 17.38 -7.89 0.66
N PRO A 10 18.07 -6.80 1.02
CA PRO A 10 18.68 -5.87 0.07
C PRO A 10 20.00 -6.38 -0.53
N GLU A 11 20.46 -7.59 -0.19
CA GLU A 11 21.81 -8.08 -0.53
C GLU A 11 21.99 -8.57 -1.99
N GLY A 12 20.99 -8.38 -2.86
CA GLY A 12 21.05 -8.86 -4.23
C GLY A 12 20.29 -7.96 -5.18
N ASP A 13 20.61 -6.66 -5.20
CA ASP A 13 20.07 -5.75 -6.20
C ASP A 13 20.68 -6.14 -7.57
N LEU A 14 20.05 -7.11 -8.23
CA LEU A 14 20.26 -7.40 -9.64
C LEU A 14 20.06 -6.08 -10.37
N ASP A 15 21.10 -5.61 -11.06
CA ASP A 15 20.93 -4.46 -11.93
C ASP A 15 19.87 -4.79 -12.98
N HIS A 16 18.69 -4.20 -12.82
CA HIS A 16 17.53 -4.46 -13.65
C HIS A 16 17.80 -4.16 -15.13
N GLU A 17 18.68 -3.20 -15.42
CA GLU A 17 19.06 -2.88 -16.80
C GLU A 17 20.00 -3.96 -17.39
N ALA A 18 20.99 -4.43 -16.63
CA ALA A 18 21.83 -5.55 -17.04
C ALA A 18 21.01 -6.84 -17.24
N LEU A 19 20.09 -7.16 -16.32
CA LEU A 19 19.20 -8.32 -16.43
C LEU A 19 18.30 -8.22 -17.66
N LYS A 20 17.77 -7.03 -17.97
CA LYS A 20 16.96 -6.81 -19.17
C LYS A 20 17.78 -7.03 -20.45
N ARG A 21 19.03 -6.57 -20.51
CA ARG A 21 19.93 -6.84 -21.64
C ARG A 21 20.29 -8.31 -21.74
N TYR A 22 20.49 -8.97 -20.60
CA TYR A 22 20.77 -10.41 -20.50
C TYR A 22 19.63 -11.22 -21.12
N LEU A 23 18.38 -10.96 -20.72
CA LEU A 23 17.19 -11.61 -21.27
C LEU A 23 16.98 -11.33 -22.76
N GLN A 24 17.48 -10.19 -23.27
CA GLN A 24 17.41 -9.83 -24.70
C GLN A 24 18.58 -10.38 -25.52
N GLY A 25 19.55 -11.05 -24.91
CA GLY A 25 20.78 -11.51 -25.57
C GLY A 25 21.73 -10.38 -25.99
N LYS A 26 21.59 -9.18 -25.42
CA LYS A 26 22.39 -7.98 -25.73
C LYS A 26 23.35 -7.55 -24.61
N ALA A 27 23.46 -8.35 -23.55
CA ALA A 27 24.36 -8.07 -22.44
C ALA A 27 25.84 -8.26 -22.84
N SER A 28 26.72 -7.42 -22.30
CA SER A 28 28.16 -7.62 -22.40
C SER A 28 28.60 -8.87 -21.61
N GLU A 29 29.80 -9.37 -21.86
CA GLU A 29 30.35 -10.54 -21.15
C GLU A 29 30.45 -10.28 -19.63
N GLU A 30 30.82 -9.07 -19.24
CA GLU A 30 30.87 -8.64 -17.83
C GLU A 30 29.48 -8.63 -17.17
N GLU A 31 28.46 -8.12 -17.88
CA GLU A 31 27.07 -8.08 -17.41
C GLU A 31 26.49 -9.49 -17.27
N ARG A 32 26.77 -10.37 -18.25
CA ARG A 32 26.35 -11.77 -18.21
C ARG A 32 26.95 -12.49 -17.01
N TYR A 33 28.26 -12.35 -16.81
CA TYR A 33 28.94 -12.96 -15.68
C TYR A 33 28.40 -12.46 -14.34
N ALA A 34 28.09 -11.16 -14.22
CA ALA A 34 27.51 -10.60 -13.00
C ALA A 34 26.13 -11.20 -12.68
N VAL A 35 25.26 -11.33 -13.70
CA VAL A 35 23.93 -11.96 -13.55
C VAL A 35 24.06 -13.44 -13.20
N GLU A 36 24.89 -14.19 -13.94
CA GLU A 36 25.11 -15.62 -13.70
C GLU A 36 25.71 -15.90 -12.30
N LYS A 37 26.61 -15.04 -11.83
CA LYS A 37 27.15 -15.11 -10.47
C LYS A 37 26.08 -14.93 -9.40
N GLN A 38 25.11 -14.04 -9.62
CA GLN A 38 24.01 -13.83 -8.68
C GLN A 38 22.97 -14.96 -8.75
N MET A 39 22.70 -15.51 -9.95
CA MET A 39 21.88 -16.72 -10.11
C MET A 39 22.49 -17.92 -9.36
N ALA A 40 23.81 -18.12 -9.48
CA ALA A 40 24.50 -19.18 -8.77
C ALA A 40 24.53 -18.97 -7.24
N GLY A 41 24.38 -17.73 -6.77
CA GLY A 41 24.38 -17.37 -5.35
C GLY A 41 23.00 -17.46 -4.67
N SER A 42 21.92 -17.63 -5.43
CA SER A 42 20.56 -17.65 -4.90
C SER A 42 19.61 -18.47 -5.77
N ASP A 43 19.11 -19.58 -5.21
CA ASP A 43 18.08 -20.42 -5.85
C ASP A 43 16.83 -19.61 -6.22
N PHE A 44 16.47 -18.63 -5.38
CA PHE A 44 15.35 -17.73 -5.66
C PHE A 44 15.58 -16.86 -6.90
N VAL A 45 16.79 -16.31 -7.05
CA VAL A 45 17.14 -15.51 -8.23
C VAL A 45 17.19 -16.39 -9.47
N ASN A 46 17.78 -17.59 -9.36
CA ASN A 46 17.84 -18.54 -10.46
C ASN A 46 16.43 -18.88 -10.99
N ASP A 47 15.53 -19.29 -10.11
CA ASP A 47 14.13 -19.60 -10.46
C ASP A 47 13.40 -18.40 -11.07
N ALA A 48 13.63 -17.20 -10.53
CA ALA A 48 13.03 -15.97 -11.05
C ALA A 48 13.52 -15.65 -12.47
N VAL A 49 14.84 -15.79 -12.73
CA VAL A 49 15.42 -15.52 -14.06
C VAL A 49 14.99 -16.57 -15.07
N GLU A 50 14.94 -17.86 -14.70
CA GLU A 50 14.42 -18.93 -15.55
C GLU A 50 12.95 -18.68 -15.92
N GLY A 51 12.12 -18.31 -14.94
CA GLY A 51 10.73 -17.93 -15.18
C GLY A 51 10.58 -16.72 -16.12
N LEU A 52 11.49 -15.73 -16.03
CA LEU A 52 11.51 -14.58 -16.93
C LEU A 52 11.94 -14.95 -18.36
N GLN A 53 12.85 -15.92 -18.52
CA GLN A 53 13.29 -16.43 -19.84
C GLN A 53 12.19 -17.20 -20.56
N GLN A 54 11.25 -17.81 -19.84
CA GLN A 54 10.12 -18.52 -20.44
C GLN A 54 9.17 -17.59 -21.22
N PHE A 55 9.24 -16.28 -20.99
CA PHE A 55 8.45 -15.32 -21.74
C PHE A 55 9.09 -14.99 -23.10
N SER A 56 8.32 -15.14 -24.16
CA SER A 56 8.73 -14.85 -25.54
C SER A 56 9.07 -13.38 -25.79
N SER A 57 8.57 -12.47 -24.95
CA SER A 57 8.70 -11.02 -25.13
C SER A 57 8.93 -10.31 -23.80
N THR A 58 10.09 -9.67 -23.66
CA THR A 58 10.41 -8.81 -22.51
C THR A 58 9.41 -7.66 -22.34
N ARG A 59 8.73 -7.25 -23.43
CA ARG A 59 7.74 -6.16 -23.41
C ARG A 59 6.45 -6.61 -22.73
N GLU A 60 6.04 -7.86 -22.92
CA GLU A 60 4.85 -8.41 -22.29
C GLU A 60 5.04 -8.54 -20.77
N VAL A 61 6.23 -9.00 -20.35
CA VAL A 61 6.61 -9.06 -18.94
C VAL A 61 6.55 -7.68 -18.28
N GLN A 62 7.13 -6.66 -18.92
CA GLN A 62 7.10 -5.28 -18.40
C GLN A 62 5.66 -4.77 -18.27
N HIS A 63 4.84 -4.96 -19.30
CA HIS A 63 3.45 -4.53 -19.26
C HIS A 63 2.65 -5.25 -18.17
N LEU A 64 2.86 -6.56 -17.99
CA LEU A 64 2.23 -7.35 -16.94
C LEU A 64 2.66 -6.87 -15.55
N ALA A 65 3.95 -6.61 -15.34
CA ALA A 65 4.47 -6.09 -14.09
C ALA A 65 3.86 -4.72 -13.75
N GLU A 66 3.73 -3.83 -14.74
CA GLU A 66 3.06 -2.54 -14.54
C GLU A 66 1.57 -2.71 -14.22
N GLN A 67 0.86 -3.61 -14.92
CA GLN A 67 -0.54 -3.91 -14.64
C GLN A 67 -0.73 -4.44 -13.22
N LEU A 68 0.14 -5.36 -12.79
CA LEU A 68 0.13 -5.92 -11.44
C LEU A 68 0.38 -4.84 -10.38
N ASN A 69 1.38 -3.97 -10.60
CA ASN A 69 1.66 -2.85 -9.69
C ASN A 69 0.47 -1.87 -9.61
N ARG A 70 -0.15 -1.56 -10.75
CA ARG A 70 -1.38 -0.73 -10.82
C ARG A 70 -2.53 -1.39 -10.04
N GLN A 71 -2.76 -2.68 -10.21
CA GLN A 71 -3.80 -3.43 -9.50
C GLN A 71 -3.54 -3.52 -8.00
N LEU A 72 -2.32 -3.84 -7.58
CA LEU A 72 -1.92 -3.86 -6.17
C LEU A 72 -2.15 -2.52 -5.50
N ARG A 73 -1.72 -1.41 -6.14
CA ARG A 73 -1.99 -0.05 -5.66
C ARG A 73 -3.48 0.25 -5.58
N LYS A 74 -4.27 -0.21 -6.55
CA LYS A 74 -5.73 -0.03 -6.55
C LYS A 74 -6.40 -0.78 -5.39
N GLU A 75 -6.05 -2.04 -5.15
CA GLU A 75 -6.66 -2.84 -4.08
C GLU A 75 -6.21 -2.38 -2.68
N THR A 76 -4.94 -2.04 -2.53
CA THR A 76 -4.41 -1.47 -1.28
C THR A 76 -5.00 -0.08 -1.00
N SER A 77 -5.08 0.82 -1.98
CA SER A 77 -5.70 2.14 -1.78
C SER A 77 -7.22 2.06 -1.54
N ALA A 78 -7.93 1.15 -2.20
CA ALA A 78 -9.36 0.95 -2.01
C ALA A 78 -9.70 0.45 -0.60
N THR A 79 -8.88 -0.45 -0.04
CA THR A 79 -9.04 -0.91 1.34
C THR A 79 -8.70 0.19 2.35
N GLN A 80 -7.73 1.05 2.06
CA GLN A 80 -7.40 2.22 2.89
C GLN A 80 -8.51 3.28 2.85
N LEU A 81 -9.12 3.51 1.69
CA LEU A 81 -10.25 4.43 1.53
C LEU A 81 -11.50 3.90 2.26
N LYS A 82 -11.75 2.59 2.18
CA LYS A 82 -12.81 1.91 2.95
C LYS A 82 -12.56 1.99 4.46
N LYS A 83 -11.32 1.81 4.93
CA LYS A 83 -10.94 2.02 6.35
C LYS A 83 -11.15 3.46 6.79
N ARG A 84 -10.78 4.45 5.96
CA ARG A 84 -11.01 5.88 6.25
C ARG A 84 -12.50 6.23 6.31
N ARG A 85 -13.31 5.72 5.39
CA ARG A 85 -14.78 5.91 5.41
C ARG A 85 -15.45 5.29 6.64
N ARG A 86 -14.96 4.16 7.15
CA ARG A 86 -15.47 3.55 8.40
C ARG A 86 -15.12 4.36 9.65
N ARG A 87 -13.97 5.05 9.69
CA ARG A 87 -13.60 5.90 10.85
C ARG A 87 -14.54 7.09 11.08
N ILE A 88 -15.22 7.58 10.04
CA ILE A 88 -16.10 8.75 10.13
C ILE A 88 -17.54 8.35 10.48
N LYS A 89 -17.89 7.05 10.45
CA LYS A 89 -19.31 6.67 10.42
C LYS A 89 -20.01 6.49 11.78
N ASP A 90 -19.33 6.34 12.91
CA ASP A 90 -20.02 5.88 14.13
C ASP A 90 -19.71 6.69 15.39
N GLN A 91 -20.20 7.94 15.46
CA GLN A 91 -20.39 8.63 16.76
C GLN A 91 -21.80 9.26 16.92
N PRO A 92 -22.89 8.54 16.63
CA PRO A 92 -24.24 9.06 16.85
C PRO A 92 -24.49 9.40 18.33
N TRP A 93 -23.90 8.63 19.25
CA TRP A 93 -23.98 8.88 20.69
C TRP A 93 -23.32 10.20 21.12
N THR A 94 -22.18 10.57 20.51
CA THR A 94 -21.50 11.85 20.79
C THR A 94 -22.35 13.02 20.33
N ILE A 95 -23.00 12.91 19.16
CA ILE A 95 -23.90 13.96 18.65
C ILE A 95 -25.12 14.11 19.56
N ILE A 96 -25.73 13.00 19.99
CA ILE A 96 -26.86 13.02 20.92
C ILE A 96 -26.46 13.67 22.26
N ALA A 97 -25.31 13.32 22.82
CA ALA A 97 -24.81 13.91 24.07
C ALA A 97 -24.64 15.44 23.96
N ILE A 98 -24.08 15.92 22.85
CA ILE A 98 -23.93 17.36 22.59
C ILE A 98 -25.30 18.05 22.52
N ILE A 99 -26.28 17.46 21.81
CA ILE A 99 -27.64 18.02 21.71
C ILE A 99 -28.30 18.12 23.08
N VAL A 100 -28.18 17.08 23.92
CA VAL A 100 -28.75 17.07 25.27
C VAL A 100 -28.15 18.19 26.13
N ILE A 101 -26.82 18.39 26.06
CA ILE A 101 -26.15 19.47 26.79
C ILE A 101 -26.64 20.85 26.33
N VAL A 102 -26.77 21.06 25.02
CA VAL A 102 -27.27 22.34 24.46
C VAL A 102 -28.71 22.59 24.90
N VAL A 103 -29.57 21.58 24.87
CA VAL A 103 -30.97 21.69 25.33
C VAL A 103 -31.04 22.04 26.82
N LEU A 104 -30.20 21.41 27.66
CA LEU A 104 -30.12 21.75 29.09
C LEU A 104 -29.68 23.20 29.32
N CYS A 105 -28.71 23.71 28.55
CA CYS A 105 -28.30 25.12 28.64
C CYS A 105 -29.45 26.07 28.24
N ILE A 106 -30.20 25.74 27.19
CA ILE A 106 -31.36 26.54 26.76
C ILE A 106 -32.45 26.54 27.83
N LEU A 107 -32.78 25.37 28.38
CA LEU A 107 -33.79 25.26 29.44
C LEU A 107 -33.36 26.03 30.69
N GLY A 108 -32.09 25.90 31.11
CA GLY A 108 -31.54 26.67 32.23
C GLY A 108 -31.65 28.18 32.00
N PHE A 109 -31.31 28.64 30.79
CA PHE A 109 -31.44 30.05 30.41
C PHE A 109 -32.91 30.53 30.46
N ILE A 110 -33.85 29.72 29.96
CA ILE A 110 -35.28 30.05 30.00
C ILE A 110 -35.77 30.18 31.44
N VAL A 111 -35.40 29.25 32.33
CA VAL A 111 -35.81 29.28 33.75
C VAL A 111 -35.26 30.53 34.45
N ILE A 112 -33.99 30.86 34.25
CA ILE A 112 -33.37 32.06 34.83
C ILE A 112 -34.08 33.32 34.32
N ARG A 113 -34.35 33.40 33.01
CA ARG A 113 -35.07 34.53 32.41
C ARG A 113 -36.50 34.65 32.95
N MET A 114 -37.19 33.53 33.16
CA MET A 114 -38.54 33.53 33.70
C MET A 114 -38.57 34.00 35.15
N MET A 115 -37.63 33.54 35.99
CA MET A 115 -37.50 34.00 37.37
C MET A 115 -37.17 35.50 37.44
N MET A 116 -36.23 35.96 36.63
CA MET A 116 -35.80 37.37 36.61
C MET A 116 -36.87 38.34 36.05
N HIS A 117 -37.84 37.86 35.27
CA HIS A 117 -38.94 38.68 34.75
C HIS A 117 -40.19 38.65 35.64
N THR A 118 -40.18 37.82 36.70
CA THR A 118 -41.30 37.68 37.66
C THR A 118 -41.10 38.54 38.92
N GLU A 119 -39.98 39.27 39.03
CA GLU A 119 -39.79 40.40 39.95
C GLU A 119 -39.94 41.74 39.21
#